data_AF-A0A8S4QR46-F1
#
_entry.id   AF-A0A8S4QR46-F1
#
_cell.length_a   1.000
_cell.length_b   1.000
_cell.length_c   1.000
_cell.angle_alpha   90.00
_cell.angle_beta   90.00
_cell.angle_gamma   90.00
#
_symmetry.space_group_name_H-M   'P 1'
#
loop_
_entity.id
_entity.type
_entity.pdbx_description
1 polymer ?
#
loop_
_entity_poly.entity_id
_entity_poly.type
_entity_poly.pdbx_seq_one_letter_code
_entity_poly.pdbx_strand_id
1 'polypeptide(L)'
;MAPRTDTRSTTDQYFCSRRTYYNTSKDKFHKPGTLVKPSEALCNTLRIIAEKGGDVLYNGTLAVDFLEDLQRVGSIITAEDLRDYQ
;
A
#
# COMPACT_ATOMS: atom_id res chain seq x y z
N MET A 1 -34.02 -12.69 8.95
CA MET A 1 -32.78 -11.96 9.28
C MET A 1 -31.62 -12.84 8.85
N ALA A 2 -31.19 -12.74 7.59
CA ALA A 2 -30.09 -13.55 7.06
C ALA A 2 -28.75 -12.88 7.40
N PRO A 3 -27.71 -13.64 7.78
CA PRO A 3 -26.38 -13.08 7.99
C PRO A 3 -25.82 -12.60 6.66
N ARG A 4 -25.29 -11.37 6.64
CA ARG A 4 -24.56 -10.82 5.49
C ARG A 4 -23.30 -11.66 5.28
N THR A 5 -23.28 -12.48 4.25
CA THR A 5 -22.06 -13.13 3.77
C THR A 5 -21.23 -12.08 3.03
N ASP A 6 -20.45 -11.30 3.77
CA ASP A 6 -19.34 -10.55 3.18
C ASP A 6 -18.14 -11.50 3.06
N THR A 7 -18.15 -12.34 2.02
CA THR A 7 -16.94 -13.04 1.59
C THR A 7 -16.04 -12.03 0.86
N ARG A 8 -15.55 -11.01 1.56
CA ARG A 8 -14.33 -10.33 1.13
C ARG A 8 -13.23 -11.35 1.29
N SER A 9 -12.90 -11.99 0.17
CA SER A 9 -11.77 -12.88 0.00
C SER A 9 -10.58 -12.30 0.75
N THR A 10 -10.11 -12.98 1.79
CA THR A 10 -8.91 -12.63 2.56
C THR A 10 -7.65 -12.45 1.70
N THR A 11 -7.75 -12.71 0.40
CA THR A 11 -6.73 -12.52 -0.62
C THR A 11 -6.57 -11.06 -1.07
N ASP A 12 -7.59 -10.20 -0.93
CA ASP A 12 -7.48 -8.78 -1.34
C ASP A 12 -6.64 -7.96 -0.34
N GLN A 13 -6.57 -8.40 0.92
CA GLN A 13 -5.89 -7.67 1.99
C GLN A 13 -4.35 -7.62 1.82
N TYR A 14 -3.76 -8.50 1.02
CA TYR A 14 -2.31 -8.58 0.78
C TYR A 14 -1.90 -8.28 -0.66
N PHE A 15 -2.79 -7.68 -1.45
CA PHE A 15 -2.62 -7.49 -2.89
C PHE A 15 -1.29 -6.78 -3.25
N CYS A 16 -0.90 -5.76 -2.49
CA CYS A 16 0.31 -4.98 -2.75
C CYS A 16 1.59 -5.79 -2.61
N SER A 17 1.76 -6.52 -1.50
CA SER A 17 2.99 -7.30 -1.23
C SER A 17 3.09 -8.53 -2.15
N ARG A 18 1.95 -9.18 -2.43
CA ARG A 18 1.92 -10.36 -3.32
C ARG A 18 2.43 -9.99 -4.71
N ARG A 19 2.10 -8.81 -5.24
CA ARG A 19 2.50 -8.38 -6.58
C ARG A 19 4.00 -8.18 -6.76
N THR A 20 4.72 -7.87 -5.68
CA THR A 20 6.18 -7.62 -5.70
C THR A 20 7.01 -8.85 -5.42
N TYR A 21 6.55 -9.74 -4.53
CA TYR A 21 7.36 -10.87 -4.06
C TYR A 21 6.91 -12.24 -4.61
N TYR A 22 5.76 -12.31 -5.28
CA TYR A 22 5.19 -13.53 -5.81
C TYR A 22 5.14 -13.51 -7.34
N ASN A 23 5.67 -14.57 -7.95
CA ASN A 23 5.50 -14.79 -9.38
C ASN A 23 4.14 -15.45 -9.63
N THR A 24 3.16 -14.66 -10.05
CA THR A 24 1.80 -15.11 -10.34
C THR A 24 1.74 -16.10 -11.50
N SER A 25 2.61 -15.98 -12.50
CA SER A 25 2.66 -16.90 -13.64
C SER A 25 3.15 -18.30 -13.28
N LYS A 26 3.99 -18.42 -12.25
CA LYS A 26 4.57 -19.68 -11.80
C LYS A 26 3.96 -20.18 -10.49
N ASP A 27 3.01 -19.42 -9.96
CA ASP A 27 2.37 -19.61 -8.66
C ASP A 27 3.38 -19.92 -7.54
N LYS A 28 4.48 -19.16 -7.48
CA LYS A 28 5.60 -19.36 -6.55
C LYS A 28 6.26 -18.05 -6.15
N PHE A 29 6.84 -18.00 -4.95
CA PHE A 29 7.71 -16.91 -4.53
C PHE A 29 8.99 -16.84 -5.38
N HIS A 30 9.57 -15.63 -5.46
CA HIS A 30 10.88 -15.45 -6.07
C HIS A 30 11.98 -16.23 -5.33
N LYS A 31 12.93 -16.80 -6.07
CA LYS A 31 14.08 -17.50 -5.50
C LYS A 31 15.11 -16.50 -4.97
N PRO A 32 15.93 -16.86 -3.96
CA PRO A 32 17.08 -16.04 -3.57
C PRO A 32 17.95 -15.67 -4.77
N GLY A 33 18.42 -14.43 -4.82
CA GLY A 33 19.18 -13.88 -5.95
C GLY A 33 18.34 -13.32 -7.10
N THR A 34 17.00 -13.41 -7.03
CA THR A 34 16.12 -12.77 -8.02
C THR A 34 16.15 -11.25 -7.84
N LEU A 35 16.39 -10.51 -8.92
CA LEU A 35 16.22 -9.05 -8.94
C LEU A 35 14.73 -8.70 -8.89
N VAL A 36 14.29 -8.10 -7.79
CA VAL A 36 12.92 -7.58 -7.62
C VAL A 36 12.93 -6.07 -7.84
N LYS A 37 12.02 -5.59 -8.68
CA LYS A 37 11.83 -4.15 -8.91
C LYS A 37 10.66 -3.65 -8.06
N PRO A 38 10.77 -2.46 -7.44
CA PRO A 38 9.64 -1.83 -6.77
C PRO A 38 8.51 -1.58 -7.77
N SER A 39 7.27 -1.50 -7.25
CA SER A 39 6.12 -1.14 -8.07
C SER A 39 6.23 0.30 -8.57
N GLU A 40 5.61 0.59 -9.71
CA GLU A 40 5.54 1.95 -10.25
C GLU A 40 4.93 2.94 -9.24
N ALA A 41 3.94 2.48 -8.45
CA ALA A 41 3.35 3.28 -7.38
C ALA A 41 4.41 3.72 -6.35
N LEU A 42 5.21 2.78 -5.84
CA LEU A 42 6.28 3.10 -4.89
C LEU A 42 7.34 4.02 -5.51
N CYS A 43 7.72 3.78 -6.77
CA CYS A 43 8.65 4.67 -7.48
C CYS A 43 8.11 6.10 -7.58
N ASN A 44 6.82 6.26 -7.89
CA ASN A 44 6.18 7.57 -8.00
C ASN A 44 6.09 8.29 -6.65
N THR A 45 5.72 7.57 -5.58
CA THR A 45 5.72 8.10 -4.21
C THR A 45 7.11 8.64 -3.83
N LEU A 46 8.16 7.83 -4.04
CA LEU A 46 9.53 8.21 -3.70
C LEU A 46 10.05 9.38 -4.56
N ARG A 47 9.64 9.44 -5.83
CA ARG A 47 9.96 10.59 -6.71
C ARG A 47 9.35 11.88 -6.18
N ILE A 48 8.07 11.86 -5.78
CA ILE A 48 7.39 13.05 -5.23
C ILE A 48 8.04 13.48 -3.92
N ILE A 49 8.42 12.53 -3.05
CA ILE A 49 9.15 12.83 -1.81
C ILE A 49 10.52 13.45 -2.12
N ALA A 50 11.25 12.94 -3.11
CA ALA A 50 12.54 13.49 -3.50
C ALA A 50 12.41 14.92 -4.08
N GLU A 51 11.32 15.22 -4.79
CA GLU A 51 11.06 16.52 -5.39
C GLU A 51 10.52 17.56 -4.38
N LYS A 52 9.69 17.14 -3.41
CA LYS A 52 8.89 18.04 -2.56
C LYS A 52 9.21 17.97 -1.05
N GLY A 53 10.05 17.02 -0.63
CA GLY A 53 10.33 16.75 0.78
C GLY A 53 9.40 15.69 1.39
N GLY A 54 9.79 15.18 2.56
CA GLY A 54 9.09 14.09 3.26
C GLY A 54 7.71 14.47 3.78
N ASP A 55 7.52 15.73 4.15
CA ASP A 55 6.27 16.24 4.73
C ASP A 55 5.06 16.00 3.82
N VAL A 56 5.27 15.95 2.50
CA VAL A 56 4.20 15.71 1.53
C VAL A 56 3.43 14.40 1.76
N LEU A 57 4.05 13.40 2.43
CA LEU A 57 3.41 12.15 2.84
C LEU A 57 2.50 12.29 4.06
N TYR A 58 2.78 13.25 4.95
CA TYR A 58 2.06 13.41 6.22
C TYR A 58 1.03 14.53 6.16
N ASN A 59 1.31 15.61 5.42
CA ASN A 59 0.47 16.81 5.37
C ASN A 59 0.25 17.35 3.95
N GLY A 60 0.73 16.66 2.92
CA GLY A 60 0.60 17.07 1.52
C GLY A 60 -0.27 16.16 0.67
N THR A 61 -0.08 16.23 -0.65
CA THR A 61 -0.91 15.48 -1.62
C THR A 61 -0.79 13.97 -1.46
N LEU A 62 0.38 13.45 -1.08
CA LEU A 62 0.55 12.00 -0.87
C LEU A 62 -0.20 11.52 0.38
N ALA A 63 -0.42 12.38 1.37
CA ALA A 63 -1.16 12.01 2.57
C ALA A 63 -2.62 11.63 2.24
N VAL A 64 -3.24 12.34 1.29
CA VAL A 64 -4.62 12.08 0.86
C VAL A 64 -4.71 10.70 0.21
N ASP A 65 -3.89 10.44 -0.81
CA ASP A 65 -3.86 9.15 -1.51
C ASP A 65 -3.55 8.00 -0.53
N PHE A 66 -2.63 8.23 0.42
CA PHE A 66 -2.25 7.24 1.40
C PHE A 66 -3.38 6.91 2.39
N LEU A 67 -4.11 7.92 2.87
CA LEU A 67 -5.27 7.73 3.74
C LEU A 67 -6.41 6.99 3.04
N GLU A 68 -6.66 7.28 1.75
CA GLU A 68 -7.66 6.54 0.96
C GLU A 68 -7.30 5.05 0.84
N ASP A 69 -6.02 4.74 0.60
CA ASP A 69 -5.53 3.36 0.55
C ASP A 69 -5.68 2.65 1.90
N LEU A 70 -5.36 3.33 2.99
CA LEU A 70 -5.50 2.82 4.35
C LEU A 70 -6.97 2.57 4.71
N GLN A 71 -7.86 3.50 4.38
CA GLN A 71 -9.30 3.34 4.61
C GLN A 71 -9.86 2.15 3.82
N ARG A 72 -9.44 1.97 2.57
CA ARG A 72 -9.88 0.87 1.71
C ARG A 72 -9.55 -0.51 2.27
N VAL A 73 -8.43 -0.66 2.97
CA VAL A 73 -8.04 -1.91 3.63
C VAL A 73 -8.58 -2.04 5.06
N GLY A 74 -9.40 -1.09 5.51
CA GLY A 74 -10.00 -1.09 6.86
C GLY A 74 -9.01 -0.70 7.96
N SER A 75 -7.98 0.08 7.65
CA SER A 75 -7.06 0.63 8.64
C SER A 75 -7.78 1.63 9.57
N ILE A 76 -7.27 1.78 10.78
CA ILE A 76 -7.74 2.75 11.78
C ILE A 76 -6.98 4.09 11.75
N ILE A 77 -5.92 4.17 10.95
CA ILE A 77 -5.05 5.35 10.86
C ILE A 77 -5.84 6.53 10.26
N THR A 78 -5.77 7.70 10.90
CA THR A 78 -6.44 8.93 10.47
C THR A 78 -5.45 10.01 9.99
N ALA A 79 -5.99 11.12 9.49
CA ALA A 79 -5.19 12.29 9.14
C ALA A 79 -4.50 12.94 10.34
N GLU A 80 -5.13 12.90 11.52
CA GLU A 80 -4.53 13.30 12.80
C GLU A 80 -3.29 12.46 13.09
N ASP A 81 -3.40 11.13 13.01
CA ASP A 81 -2.27 10.22 13.25
C ASP A 81 -1.07 10.51 12.34
N LEU A 82 -1.32 10.83 11.06
CA LEU A 82 -0.25 11.20 10.13
C LEU A 82 0.40 12.54 10.48
N ARG A 83 -0.39 13.56 10.85
CA ARG A 83 0.14 14.90 11.16
C ARG A 83 0.92 14.94 12.47
N ASP A 84 0.53 14.13 13.44
CA ASP A 84 1.11 14.13 14.79
C ASP A 84 2.39 13.26 14.88
N TYR A 85 2.75 12.55 13.80
CA TYR A 85 3.98 11.78 13.71
C TYR A 85 5.22 12.69 13.72
N GLN A 86 6.24 12.33 14.51
CA GLN A 86 7.51 13.05 14.68
C GLN A 86 8.70 12.10 14.53
#